data_AF-A0A7Y8GZ05-F1
#
_entry.id   AF-A0A7Y8GZ05-F1
#
_cell.length_a   1.000
_cell.length_b   1.000
_cell.length_c   1.000
_cell.angle_alpha   90.00
_cell.angle_beta   90.00
_cell.angle_gamma   90.00
#
_symmetry.space_group_name_H-M   'P 1'
#
loop_
_entity.id
_entity.type
_entity.pdbx_description
1 polymer ?
#
loop_
_entity_poly.entity_id
_entity_poly.type
_entity_poly.pdbx_seq_one_letter_code
_entity_poly.pdbx_strand_id
1 'polypeptide(L)'
;MCGAQGRRSVPKQLTLLLDTNVLIPLQDSYAVLGDNLANFHRLALVGGHKLVYHPASIEDFERDTDLGRRARNLEHVRRYPALERPAKCPWNTPATSPNDACDNEILYALECDAAHALVTEDKGLLTKARARGLGHRTYNIQTAEDWLRRLHQPFDVSLPNIDDQPLHSLTPELTGAFFDSLRDGYDGFDEWFRRKARENRKAWVYRDETDVLGAICVYDVQSNELVTNEGKLLDGKALKLCTFKVGQSVRGRKIGELFLKAAFRYATENACEHIFTHADVDKHAYLVNLLVDFGFEDIGPYGKDRVLVKQHPLNAPDSAGLPALEYVRRFYPHYQAEHQIQKFLVPIKHEFHQILFPDYQALQSQLFAPRGSVGKRVCRILCKRTIHRRREPACPQTQ
;
A
#
# COMPACT_ATOMS: atom_id res chain seq x y z
N MET A 1 -12.34 -39.03 -3.85
CA MET A 1 -11.03 -38.38 -3.60
C MET A 1 -10.67 -37.53 -4.79
N CYS A 2 -10.90 -36.22 -4.71
CA CYS A 2 -10.37 -35.26 -5.67
C CYS A 2 -10.04 -34.00 -4.86
N GLY A 3 -8.75 -33.73 -4.69
CA GLY A 3 -8.24 -32.67 -3.83
C GLY A 3 -8.64 -31.30 -4.35
N ALA A 4 -9.25 -30.51 -3.47
CA ALA A 4 -9.43 -29.08 -3.67
C ALA A 4 -8.06 -28.41 -3.55
N GLN A 5 -7.34 -28.32 -4.66
CA GLN A 5 -6.18 -27.44 -4.77
C GLN A 5 -6.67 -26.00 -4.59
N GLY A 6 -6.17 -25.36 -3.53
CA GLY A 6 -6.42 -23.95 -3.24
C GLY A 6 -6.14 -23.11 -4.47
N ARG A 7 -7.16 -22.39 -4.93
CA ARG A 7 -7.01 -21.33 -5.93
C ARG A 7 -6.12 -20.25 -5.32
N ARG A 8 -4.81 -20.33 -5.58
CA ARG A 8 -3.93 -19.16 -5.54
C ARG A 8 -4.61 -18.10 -6.42
N SER A 9 -4.94 -16.94 -5.87
CA SER A 9 -5.43 -15.82 -6.67
C SER A 9 -4.31 -15.43 -7.63
N VAL A 10 -4.37 -15.92 -8.86
CA VAL A 10 -3.48 -15.48 -9.92
C VAL A 10 -3.65 -13.97 -10.04
N PRO A 11 -2.59 -13.15 -9.97
CA PRO A 11 -2.72 -11.73 -10.23
C PRO A 11 -3.42 -11.57 -11.59
N LYS A 12 -4.50 -10.78 -11.64
CA LYS A 12 -5.29 -10.62 -12.87
C LYS A 12 -4.36 -10.10 -13.96
N GLN A 13 -3.99 -10.98 -14.89
CA GLN A 13 -3.15 -10.63 -16.02
C GLN A 13 -4.00 -9.83 -17.02
N LEU A 14 -3.68 -8.54 -17.17
CA LEU A 14 -4.41 -7.65 -18.06
C LEU A 14 -3.77 -7.65 -19.45
N THR A 15 -4.59 -7.38 -20.46
CA THR A 15 -4.17 -7.08 -21.83
C THR A 15 -4.42 -5.61 -22.09
N LEU A 16 -3.35 -4.84 -22.29
CA LEU A 16 -3.38 -3.40 -22.51
C LEU A 16 -3.03 -3.11 -23.96
N LEU A 17 -3.96 -2.48 -24.68
CA LEU A 17 -3.74 -1.99 -26.03
C LEU A 17 -3.00 -0.67 -25.93
N LEU A 18 -1.82 -0.58 -26.55
CA LEU A 18 -1.01 0.62 -26.55
C LEU A 18 -1.12 1.32 -27.89
N ASP A 19 -1.34 2.62 -27.84
CA ASP A 19 -1.27 3.48 -29.01
C ASP A 19 0.19 3.74 -29.42
N THR A 20 0.40 4.07 -30.69
CA THR A 20 1.71 4.31 -31.30
C THR A 20 2.49 5.42 -30.61
N ASN A 21 1.78 6.47 -30.20
CA ASN A 21 2.32 7.62 -29.47
C ASN A 21 2.88 7.25 -28.09
N VAL A 22 2.47 6.11 -27.52
CA VAL A 22 2.96 5.58 -26.24
C VAL A 22 4.05 4.53 -26.47
N LEU A 23 3.94 3.75 -27.53
CA LEU A 23 4.89 2.69 -27.90
C LEU A 23 6.26 3.21 -28.37
N ILE A 24 6.27 4.27 -29.18
CA ILE A 24 7.52 4.79 -29.76
C ILE A 24 8.46 5.35 -28.68
N PRO A 25 8.00 6.22 -27.75
CA PRO A 25 8.88 6.78 -26.73
C PRO A 25 9.41 5.71 -25.77
N LEU A 26 8.65 4.63 -25.49
CA LEU A 26 9.06 3.50 -24.64
C LEU A 26 10.36 2.83 -25.04
N GLN A 27 10.79 3.01 -26.29
CA GLN A 27 11.95 2.32 -26.88
C GLN A 27 13.00 3.28 -27.43
N ASP A 28 12.72 4.58 -27.48
CA ASP A 28 13.69 5.53 -27.98
C ASP A 28 14.77 5.76 -26.92
N SER A 29 15.91 5.09 -27.10
CA SER A 29 17.10 5.21 -26.25
C SER A 29 17.63 6.65 -26.14
N TYR A 30 17.23 7.54 -27.06
CA TYR A 30 17.61 8.96 -27.05
C TYR A 30 16.54 9.88 -26.45
N ALA A 31 15.32 9.38 -26.23
CA ALA A 31 14.27 10.15 -25.58
C ALA A 31 14.40 9.98 -24.07
N VAL A 32 14.46 11.10 -23.34
CA VAL A 32 14.20 11.07 -21.90
C VAL A 32 12.74 10.66 -21.73
N LEU A 33 12.54 9.39 -21.36
CA LEU A 33 11.23 8.88 -20.96
C LEU A 33 10.73 9.76 -19.81
N GLY A 34 9.51 10.29 -19.92
CA GLY A 34 8.85 10.86 -18.76
C GLY A 34 8.75 9.78 -17.67
N ASP A 35 9.04 10.14 -16.41
CA ASP A 35 9.08 9.21 -15.27
C ASP A 35 7.87 8.27 -15.24
N ASN A 36 6.70 8.79 -15.61
CA ASN A 36 5.44 8.06 -15.64
C ASN A 36 5.42 6.90 -16.65
N LEU A 37 6.00 7.08 -17.83
CA LEU A 37 6.00 6.08 -18.89
C LEU A 37 6.93 4.92 -18.55
N ALA A 38 8.11 5.22 -17.99
CA ALA A 38 9.03 4.21 -17.49
C ALA A 38 8.43 3.41 -16.31
N ASN A 39 7.77 4.11 -15.38
CA ASN A 39 7.07 3.47 -14.27
C ASN A 39 5.93 2.58 -14.73
N PHE A 40 5.11 3.04 -15.68
CA PHE A 40 4.03 2.25 -16.28
C PHE A 40 4.56 0.94 -16.88
N HIS A 41 5.60 1.01 -17.71
CA HIS A 41 6.18 -0.19 -18.34
C HIS A 41 6.75 -1.16 -17.31
N ARG A 42 7.49 -0.65 -16.31
CA ARG A 42 7.99 -1.46 -15.19
C ARG A 42 6.86 -2.13 -14.43
N LEU A 43 5.78 -1.42 -14.12
CA LEU A 43 4.62 -1.96 -13.40
C LEU A 43 3.87 -3.01 -14.24
N ALA A 44 3.73 -2.80 -15.55
CA ALA A 44 3.14 -3.76 -16.45
C ALA A 44 3.94 -5.08 -16.49
N LEU A 45 5.28 -5.00 -16.54
CA LEU A 45 6.15 -6.17 -16.49
C LEU A 45 6.07 -6.90 -15.14
N VAL A 46 6.09 -6.17 -14.02
CA VAL A 46 5.94 -6.75 -12.67
C VAL A 46 4.59 -7.46 -12.53
N GLY A 47 3.52 -6.88 -13.09
CA GLY A 47 2.19 -7.46 -13.13
C GLY A 47 2.00 -8.60 -14.14
N GLY A 48 3.03 -8.91 -14.94
CA GLY A 48 2.98 -9.87 -16.03
C GLY A 48 1.96 -9.51 -17.11
N HIS A 49 1.56 -8.24 -17.24
CA HIS A 49 0.54 -7.81 -18.18
C HIS A 49 1.01 -7.89 -19.63
N LYS A 50 0.07 -8.18 -20.53
CA LYS A 50 0.33 -8.24 -21.98
C LYS A 50 0.14 -6.85 -22.57
N LEU A 51 1.22 -6.24 -23.04
CA LEU A 51 1.19 -5.01 -23.80
C LEU A 51 1.10 -5.37 -25.29
N VAL A 52 0.03 -4.96 -25.96
CA VAL A 52 -0.24 -5.29 -27.37
C VAL A 52 -0.47 -4.03 -28.19
N TYR A 53 -0.25 -4.09 -29.50
CA TYR A 53 -0.62 -3.02 -30.42
C TYR A 53 -1.65 -3.51 -31.45
N HIS A 54 -2.39 -2.58 -32.07
CA HIS A 54 -3.36 -2.91 -33.10
C HIS A 54 -2.70 -2.97 -34.50
N PRO A 55 -2.96 -3.99 -35.34
CA PRO A 55 -2.39 -4.08 -36.69
C PRO A 55 -2.63 -2.85 -37.59
N ALA A 56 -3.78 -2.18 -37.44
CA ALA A 56 -4.09 -0.95 -38.18
C ALA A 56 -3.05 0.17 -37.98
N SER A 57 -2.37 0.18 -36.83
CA SER A 57 -1.27 1.11 -36.56
C SER A 57 -0.06 0.88 -37.47
N ILE A 58 0.21 -0.37 -37.89
CA ILE A 58 1.27 -0.67 -38.86
C ILE A 58 0.92 -0.11 -40.24
N GLU A 59 -0.33 -0.29 -40.67
CA GLU A 59 -0.82 0.24 -41.94
C GLU A 59 -0.68 1.77 -41.99
N ASP A 60 -0.80 2.44 -40.84
CA ASP A 60 -0.57 3.88 -40.72
C ASP A 60 0.91 4.26 -40.91
N PHE A 61 1.84 3.54 -40.27
CA PHE A 61 3.27 3.78 -40.46
C PHE A 61 3.77 3.47 -41.87
N GLU A 62 3.15 2.51 -42.57
CA GLU A 62 3.52 2.19 -43.94
C GLU A 62 3.17 3.30 -44.94
N ARG A 63 2.22 4.18 -44.58
CA ARG A 63 1.84 5.38 -45.34
C ARG A 63 2.76 6.58 -45.09
N ASP A 64 3.69 6.48 -44.15
CA ASP A 64 4.65 7.53 -43.84
C ASP A 64 5.64 7.76 -45.00
N THR A 65 5.73 9.00 -45.48
CA THR A 65 6.60 9.41 -46.59
C THR A 65 8.09 9.45 -46.20
N ASP A 66 8.41 9.53 -44.91
CA ASP A 66 9.80 9.51 -44.42
C ASP A 66 10.26 8.05 -44.18
N LEU A 67 11.10 7.54 -45.08
CA LEU A 67 11.64 6.19 -45.04
C LEU A 67 12.44 5.90 -43.75
N GLY A 68 13.16 6.89 -43.22
CA GLY A 68 13.97 6.75 -42.01
C GLY A 68 13.13 6.76 -40.72
N ARG A 69 12.07 7.56 -40.68
CA ARG A 69 11.08 7.52 -39.58
C ARG A 69 10.24 6.25 -39.61
N ARG A 70 9.79 5.82 -40.80
CA ARG A 70 9.04 4.58 -41.02
C ARG A 70 9.80 3.35 -40.54
N ALA A 71 11.07 3.19 -40.94
CA ALA A 71 11.87 2.03 -40.56
C ALA A 71 12.05 1.93 -39.03
N ARG A 72 12.33 3.06 -38.37
CA ARG A 72 12.47 3.12 -36.90
C ARG A 72 11.18 2.78 -36.17
N ASN A 73 10.05 3.37 -36.58
CA ASN A 73 8.76 3.13 -35.93
C ASN A 73 8.30 1.67 -36.10
N LEU A 74 8.49 1.07 -37.28
CA LEU A 74 8.17 -0.33 -37.52
C LEU A 74 9.03 -1.28 -36.68
N GLU A 75 10.33 -0.99 -36.52
CA GLU A 75 11.20 -1.79 -35.66
C GLU A 75 10.74 -1.74 -34.19
N HIS A 76 10.38 -0.55 -33.69
CA HIS A 76 9.95 -0.36 -32.30
C HIS A 76 8.63 -1.09 -32.00
N VAL A 77 7.65 -1.01 -32.90
CA VAL A 77 6.32 -1.60 -32.70
C VAL A 77 6.36 -3.13 -32.76
N ARG A 78 7.19 -3.71 -33.64
CA ARG A 78 7.30 -5.17 -33.82
C ARG A 78 7.90 -5.92 -32.62
N ARG A 79 8.47 -5.21 -31.63
CA ARG A 79 8.94 -5.81 -30.36
C ARG A 79 7.81 -6.20 -29.42
N TYR A 80 6.61 -5.62 -29.63
CA TYR A 80 5.41 -5.98 -28.90
C TYR A 80 4.58 -7.00 -29.69
N PRO A 81 3.80 -7.86 -29.03
CA PRO A 81 2.84 -8.71 -29.72
C PRO A 81 1.73 -7.88 -30.38
N ALA A 82 1.37 -8.23 -31.61
CA ALA A 82 0.19 -7.69 -32.27
C ALA A 82 -1.09 -8.31 -31.68
N LEU A 83 -2.18 -7.55 -31.70
CA LEU A 83 -3.49 -8.10 -31.41
C LEU A 83 -3.88 -9.14 -32.47
N GLU A 84 -4.22 -10.36 -32.03
CA GLU A 84 -4.55 -11.47 -32.92
C GLU A 84 -5.98 -11.32 -33.49
N ARG A 85 -6.09 -11.31 -34.83
CA ARG A 85 -7.38 -11.35 -35.57
C ARG A 85 -8.42 -10.33 -35.09
N PRO A 86 -8.12 -9.02 -35.11
CA PRO A 86 -9.10 -8.00 -34.74
C PRO A 86 -10.32 -8.06 -35.67
N ALA A 87 -11.51 -7.84 -35.11
CA ALA A 87 -12.73 -7.69 -35.89
C ALA A 87 -12.66 -6.39 -36.71
N LYS A 88 -13.09 -6.45 -37.97
CA LYS A 88 -13.11 -5.27 -38.84
C LYS A 88 -14.18 -4.29 -38.37
N CYS A 89 -13.81 -3.02 -38.27
CA CYS A 89 -14.70 -1.98 -37.79
C CYS A 89 -15.82 -1.65 -38.79
N PRO A 90 -17.10 -1.76 -38.39
CA PRO A 90 -18.22 -1.36 -39.24
C PRO A 90 -18.42 0.17 -39.28
N TRP A 91 -17.69 0.94 -38.46
CA TRP A 91 -17.83 2.40 -38.38
C TRP A 91 -17.14 3.15 -39.51
N ASN A 92 -16.33 2.45 -40.30
CA ASN A 92 -15.59 3.04 -41.41
C ASN A 92 -16.50 3.20 -42.62
N THR A 93 -16.66 4.44 -43.08
CA THR A 93 -17.45 4.80 -44.26
C THR A 93 -16.52 5.24 -45.39
N PRO A 94 -16.98 5.30 -46.67
CA PRO A 94 -16.15 5.79 -47.78
C PRO A 94 -15.63 7.23 -47.61
N ALA A 95 -16.23 8.01 -46.71
CA ALA A 95 -15.81 9.38 -46.40
C ALA A 95 -14.84 9.48 -45.20
N THR A 96 -14.56 8.37 -44.52
CA THR A 96 -13.69 8.33 -43.34
C THR A 96 -12.23 8.51 -43.75
N SER A 97 -11.52 9.44 -43.12
CA SER A 97 -10.10 9.65 -43.40
C SER A 97 -9.28 8.41 -42.99
N PRO A 98 -8.11 8.15 -43.61
CA PRO A 98 -7.27 7.01 -43.24
C PRO A 98 -6.87 6.97 -41.75
N ASN A 99 -6.68 8.15 -41.14
CA ASN A 99 -6.35 8.27 -39.72
C ASN A 99 -7.57 7.96 -38.85
N ASP A 100 -8.74 8.51 -39.21
CA ASP A 100 -10.00 8.20 -38.51
C ASP A 100 -10.37 6.73 -38.62
N ALA A 101 -10.03 6.09 -39.75
CA ALA A 101 -10.24 4.66 -39.94
C ALA A 101 -9.39 3.84 -38.97
N CYS A 102 -8.11 4.20 -38.79
CA CYS A 102 -7.23 3.57 -37.80
C CYS A 102 -7.78 3.70 -36.37
N ASP A 103 -8.15 4.93 -35.97
CA ASP A 103 -8.74 5.20 -34.65
C ASP A 103 -10.00 4.38 -34.41
N ASN A 104 -10.86 4.26 -35.42
CA ASN A 104 -12.10 3.50 -35.33
C ASN A 104 -11.84 2.00 -35.21
N GLU A 105 -10.85 1.44 -35.91
CA GLU A 105 -10.44 0.04 -35.77
C GLU A 105 -9.92 -0.24 -34.35
N ILE A 106 -9.07 0.63 -33.80
CA ILE A 106 -8.54 0.51 -32.44
C ILE A 106 -9.66 0.54 -31.40
N LEU A 107 -10.58 1.51 -31.51
CA LEU A 107 -11.71 1.65 -30.58
C LEU A 107 -12.73 0.52 -30.72
N TYR A 108 -12.94 0.01 -31.93
CA TYR A 108 -13.85 -1.12 -32.16
C TYR A 108 -13.29 -2.43 -31.61
N ALA A 109 -11.97 -2.64 -31.72
CA ALA A 109 -11.31 -3.76 -31.05
C ALA A 109 -11.50 -3.71 -29.53
N LEU A 110 -11.50 -2.51 -28.93
CA LEU A 110 -11.79 -2.32 -27.50
C LEU A 110 -13.25 -2.61 -27.15
N GLU A 111 -14.20 -2.21 -28.01
CA GLU A 111 -15.63 -2.54 -27.86
C GLU A 111 -15.89 -4.04 -27.96
N CYS A 112 -15.15 -4.74 -28.83
CA CYS A 112 -15.23 -6.19 -29.02
C CYS A 112 -14.48 -6.99 -27.93
N ASP A 113 -14.09 -6.35 -26.83
CA ASP A 113 -13.39 -6.98 -25.71
C ASP A 113 -12.03 -7.63 -26.04
N ALA A 114 -11.39 -7.20 -27.13
CA ALA A 114 -10.09 -7.74 -27.53
C ALA A 114 -8.93 -7.32 -26.59
N ALA A 115 -9.12 -6.25 -25.82
CA ALA A 115 -8.20 -5.79 -24.78
C ALA A 115 -8.97 -5.28 -23.55
N HIS A 116 -8.35 -5.28 -22.37
CA HIS A 116 -8.99 -4.79 -21.15
C HIS A 116 -9.10 -3.26 -21.16
N ALA A 117 -8.05 -2.59 -21.64
CA ALA A 117 -7.94 -1.14 -21.67
C ALA A 117 -7.06 -0.67 -22.83
N LEU A 118 -7.32 0.55 -23.32
CA LEU A 118 -6.49 1.28 -24.27
C LEU A 118 -5.70 2.38 -23.53
N VAL A 119 -4.40 2.48 -23.79
CA VAL A 119 -3.53 3.54 -23.26
C VAL A 119 -3.07 4.43 -24.40
N THR A 120 -3.46 5.71 -24.36
CA THR A 120 -3.12 6.71 -25.39
C THR A 120 -2.98 8.11 -24.76
N GLU A 121 -2.08 8.92 -25.31
CA GLU A 121 -1.96 10.36 -25.00
C GLU A 121 -2.73 11.24 -26.01
N ASP A 122 -3.35 10.66 -27.04
CA ASP A 122 -4.09 11.41 -28.05
C ASP A 122 -5.45 11.86 -27.52
N LYS A 123 -5.60 13.18 -27.34
CA LYS A 123 -6.85 13.81 -26.88
C LYS A 123 -8.02 13.59 -27.85
N GLY A 124 -7.75 13.53 -29.16
CA GLY A 124 -8.74 13.24 -30.19
C GLY A 124 -9.30 11.83 -30.04
N LEU A 125 -8.42 10.84 -29.89
CA LEU A 125 -8.80 9.44 -29.69
C LEU A 125 -9.57 9.24 -28.38
N LEU A 126 -9.14 9.88 -27.28
CA LEU A 126 -9.87 9.87 -26.00
C LEU A 126 -11.26 10.50 -26.11
N THR A 127 -11.41 11.57 -26.88
CA THR A 127 -12.70 12.23 -27.10
C THR A 127 -13.65 11.34 -27.90
N LYS A 128 -13.15 10.69 -28.96
CA LYS A 128 -13.91 9.70 -29.75
C LYS A 128 -14.33 8.50 -28.89
N ALA A 129 -13.46 8.00 -28.02
CA ALA A 129 -13.79 6.90 -27.11
C ALA A 129 -14.93 7.26 -26.15
N ARG A 130 -14.89 8.48 -25.58
CA ARG A 130 -15.97 8.97 -24.68
C ARG A 130 -17.30 9.12 -25.42
N ALA A 131 -17.29 9.65 -26.64
CA ALA A 131 -18.49 9.77 -27.45
C ALA A 131 -19.16 8.41 -27.74
N ARG A 132 -18.37 7.32 -27.72
CA ARG A 132 -18.84 5.93 -27.93
C ARG A 132 -19.05 5.14 -26.62
N GLY A 133 -19.00 5.77 -25.45
CA GLY A 133 -19.18 5.09 -24.16
C GLY A 133 -18.00 4.24 -23.68
N LEU A 134 -16.89 4.21 -24.42
CA LEU A 134 -15.67 3.46 -24.10
C LEU A 134 -14.72 4.20 -23.16
N GLY A 135 -15.08 5.42 -22.72
CA GLY A 135 -14.25 6.27 -21.87
C GLY A 135 -13.78 5.62 -20.57
N HIS A 136 -14.53 4.64 -20.05
CA HIS A 136 -14.19 3.90 -18.84
C HIS A 136 -13.06 2.87 -19.02
N ARG A 137 -12.66 2.57 -20.26
CA ARG A 137 -11.58 1.64 -20.64
C ARG A 137 -10.43 2.31 -21.39
N THR A 138 -10.47 3.64 -21.50
CA THR A 138 -9.41 4.42 -22.15
C THR A 138 -8.70 5.28 -21.13
N TYR A 139 -7.38 5.14 -21.06
CA TYR A 139 -6.53 5.78 -20.06
C TYR A 139 -5.42 6.57 -20.76
N ASN A 140 -5.02 7.67 -20.13
CA ASN A 140 -3.72 8.29 -20.41
C ASN A 140 -2.63 7.58 -19.60
N ILE A 141 -1.36 7.90 -19.84
CA ILE A 141 -0.24 7.23 -19.21
C ILE A 141 -0.24 7.39 -17.69
N GLN A 142 -0.59 8.58 -17.19
CA GLN A 142 -0.65 8.86 -15.75
C GLN A 142 -1.73 8.00 -15.07
N THR A 143 -2.93 7.98 -15.62
CA THR A 143 -4.05 7.21 -15.06
C THR A 143 -3.81 5.70 -15.19
N ALA A 144 -3.18 5.26 -16.28
CA ALA A 144 -2.77 3.88 -16.45
C ALA A 144 -1.69 3.49 -15.43
N GLU A 145 -0.68 4.34 -15.21
CA GLU A 145 0.34 4.14 -14.19
C GLU A 145 -0.29 4.07 -12.80
N ASP A 146 -1.13 5.04 -12.43
CA ASP A 146 -1.81 5.06 -11.13
C ASP A 146 -2.66 3.80 -10.90
N TRP A 147 -3.33 3.33 -11.96
CA TRP A 147 -4.10 2.10 -11.93
C TRP A 147 -3.21 0.88 -11.71
N LEU A 148 -2.13 0.72 -12.47
CA LEU A 148 -1.19 -0.38 -12.30
C LEU A 148 -0.44 -0.32 -10.97
N ARG A 149 -0.16 0.88 -10.46
CA ARG A 149 0.46 1.12 -9.16
C ARG A 149 -0.43 0.57 -8.05
N ARG A 150 -1.73 0.90 -8.07
CA ARG A 150 -2.72 0.35 -7.12
C ARG A 150 -2.88 -1.17 -7.23
N LEU A 151 -2.60 -1.75 -8.39
CA LEU A 151 -2.76 -3.18 -8.61
C LEU A 151 -1.55 -4.00 -8.13
N HIS A 152 -0.32 -3.49 -8.27
CA HIS A 152 0.90 -4.26 -8.00
C HIS A 152 1.77 -3.74 -6.87
N GLN A 153 1.68 -2.46 -6.52
CA GLN A 153 2.48 -1.93 -5.43
C GLN A 153 1.65 -1.98 -4.15
N PRO A 154 2.11 -2.69 -3.10
CA PRO A 154 1.57 -2.45 -1.79
C PRO A 154 1.79 -0.97 -1.46
N PHE A 155 0.80 -0.37 -0.81
CA PHE A 155 0.96 1.00 -0.34
C PHE A 155 2.01 1.00 0.77
N ASP A 156 3.05 1.80 0.57
CA ASP A 156 4.09 2.03 1.57
C ASP A 156 3.62 3.11 2.55
N VAL A 157 3.71 2.79 3.85
CA VAL A 157 3.33 3.72 4.91
C VAL A 157 4.52 4.60 5.28
N SER A 158 4.40 5.90 5.04
CA SER A 158 5.33 6.90 5.58
C SER A 158 4.79 7.51 6.88
N LEU A 159 5.57 7.40 7.96
CA LEU A 159 5.32 8.08 9.24
C LEU A 159 6.59 8.82 9.66
N PRO A 160 6.48 9.97 10.33
CA PRO A 160 7.66 10.68 10.82
C PRO A 160 8.39 9.82 11.86
N ASN A 161 9.72 9.79 11.75
CA ASN A 161 10.63 9.01 12.58
C ASN A 161 10.55 7.47 12.39
N ILE A 162 9.76 6.97 11.43
CA ILE A 162 9.80 5.57 11.03
C ILE A 162 10.17 5.50 9.55
N ASP A 163 11.26 4.82 9.26
CA ASP A 163 11.65 4.52 7.89
C ASP A 163 11.26 3.10 7.54
N ASP A 164 10.67 2.90 6.37
CA ASP A 164 10.44 1.57 5.80
C ASP A 164 11.65 1.19 4.95
N GLN A 165 12.48 0.27 5.44
CA GLN A 165 13.75 -0.09 4.82
C GLN A 165 13.80 -1.59 4.48
N PRO A 166 14.43 -1.98 3.37
CA PRO A 166 14.63 -3.39 3.06
C PRO A 166 15.60 -4.02 4.07
N LEU A 167 15.33 -5.25 4.51
CA LEU A 167 16.16 -5.93 5.53
C LEU A 167 17.64 -5.99 5.13
N HIS A 168 17.94 -6.09 3.84
CA HIS A 168 19.33 -6.18 3.38
C HIS A 168 20.16 -4.94 3.74
N SER A 169 19.56 -3.73 3.83
CA SER A 169 20.28 -2.51 4.21
C SER A 169 20.77 -2.55 5.66
N LEU A 170 20.10 -3.32 6.51
CA LEU A 170 20.43 -3.49 7.94
C LEU A 170 21.40 -4.65 8.19
N THR A 171 21.72 -5.45 7.17
CA THR A 171 22.65 -6.58 7.28
C THR A 171 24.02 -6.20 7.86
N PRO A 172 24.64 -5.05 7.50
CA PRO A 172 25.91 -4.61 8.09
C PRO A 172 25.83 -4.33 9.59
N GLU A 173 24.66 -3.94 10.10
CA GLU A 173 24.43 -3.62 11.52
C GLU A 173 24.08 -4.85 12.36
N LEU A 174 23.92 -6.04 11.75
CA LEU A 174 23.55 -7.26 12.46
C LEU A 174 24.51 -7.63 13.57
N THR A 175 25.81 -7.36 13.42
CA THR A 175 26.82 -7.63 14.46
C THR A 175 26.75 -6.66 15.65
N GLY A 176 25.92 -5.62 15.57
CA GLY A 176 25.77 -4.63 16.64
C GLY A 176 25.03 -5.16 17.87
N ALA A 177 25.30 -4.52 19.01
CA ALA A 177 24.76 -4.90 20.33
C ALA A 177 23.22 -4.85 20.40
N PHE A 178 22.58 -4.09 19.51
CA PHE A 178 21.13 -4.06 19.41
C PHE A 178 20.54 -5.47 19.14
N PHE A 179 21.21 -6.29 18.33
CA PHE A 179 20.72 -7.61 17.92
C PHE A 179 21.12 -8.75 18.87
N ASP A 180 22.02 -8.53 19.83
CA ASP A 180 22.51 -9.58 20.75
C ASP A 180 21.35 -10.28 21.47
N SER A 181 20.49 -9.49 22.12
CA SER A 181 19.29 -10.02 22.78
C SER A 181 18.26 -10.69 21.86
N LEU A 182 18.34 -10.50 20.52
CA LEU A 182 17.53 -11.30 19.57
C LEU A 182 18.19 -12.64 19.27
N ARG A 183 19.52 -12.66 19.14
CA ARG A 183 20.29 -13.91 19.00
C ARG A 183 20.14 -14.79 20.24
N ASP A 184 20.19 -14.22 21.43
CA ASP A 184 20.03 -14.96 22.69
C ASP A 184 18.63 -15.57 22.85
N GLY A 185 17.62 -14.94 22.24
CA GLY A 185 16.23 -15.37 22.31
C GLY A 185 15.82 -16.39 21.24
N TYR A 186 16.57 -16.49 20.14
CA TYR A 186 16.22 -17.28 18.98
C TYR A 186 17.47 -17.82 18.25
N ASP A 187 17.69 -19.13 18.36
CA ASP A 187 18.80 -19.82 17.71
C ASP A 187 18.70 -19.67 16.17
N GLY A 188 19.81 -19.27 15.54
CA GLY A 188 19.86 -19.07 14.09
C GLY A 188 19.23 -17.77 13.59
N PHE A 189 19.05 -16.76 14.47
CA PHE A 189 18.51 -15.44 14.09
C PHE A 189 19.22 -14.80 12.89
N ASP A 190 20.55 -14.79 12.88
CA ASP A 190 21.33 -14.14 11.82
C ASP A 190 21.11 -14.81 10.44
N GLU A 191 21.02 -16.14 10.41
CA GLU A 191 20.73 -16.89 9.18
C GLU A 191 19.30 -16.62 8.71
N TRP A 192 18.34 -16.66 9.63
CA TRP A 192 16.95 -16.30 9.35
C TRP A 192 16.86 -14.89 8.76
N PHE A 193 17.54 -13.91 9.37
CA PHE A 193 17.53 -12.52 8.93
C PHE A 193 18.09 -12.38 7.52
N ARG A 194 19.26 -12.98 7.25
CA ARG A 194 19.89 -12.95 5.92
C ARG A 194 19.03 -13.64 4.86
N ARG A 195 18.37 -14.75 5.18
CA ARG A 195 17.42 -15.40 4.28
C ARG A 195 16.26 -14.47 3.95
N LYS A 196 15.66 -13.83 4.96
CA LYS A 196 14.55 -12.87 4.77
C LYS A 196 14.98 -11.59 4.04
N ALA A 197 16.22 -11.17 4.20
CA ALA A 197 16.81 -10.08 3.41
C ALA A 197 16.91 -10.44 1.92
N ARG A 198 17.30 -11.68 1.58
CA ARG A 198 17.34 -12.17 0.19
C ARG A 198 15.96 -12.32 -0.44
N GLU A 199 14.94 -12.59 0.37
CA GLU A 199 13.53 -12.58 -0.04
C GLU A 199 12.96 -11.15 -0.24
N ASN A 200 13.81 -10.11 -0.17
CA ASN A 200 13.44 -8.70 -0.29
C ASN A 200 12.40 -8.23 0.74
N ARG A 201 12.41 -8.82 1.93
CA ARG A 201 11.53 -8.39 3.01
C ARG A 201 11.92 -7.00 3.51
N LYS A 202 10.95 -6.25 4.02
CA LYS A 202 11.13 -4.92 4.61
C LYS A 202 10.90 -4.91 6.12
N ALA A 203 11.38 -3.85 6.76
CA ALA A 203 11.16 -3.57 8.17
C ALA A 203 10.95 -2.07 8.39
N TRP A 204 10.05 -1.75 9.32
CA TRP A 204 9.96 -0.43 9.89
C TRP A 204 11.08 -0.25 10.91
N VAL A 205 11.89 0.77 10.76
CA VAL A 205 13.00 1.09 11.65
C VAL A 205 12.82 2.46 12.28
N TYR A 206 13.26 2.57 13.53
CA TYR A 206 13.43 3.84 14.23
C TYR A 206 14.90 4.01 14.55
N ARG A 207 15.47 5.15 14.15
CA ARG A 207 16.81 5.59 14.56
C ARG A 207 16.68 6.74 15.56
N ASP A 208 17.60 6.78 16.52
CA ASP A 208 17.68 7.90 17.45
C ASP A 208 18.35 9.13 16.84
N GLU A 209 18.54 10.18 17.64
CA GLU A 209 19.14 11.45 17.18
C GLU A 209 20.61 11.30 16.75
N THR A 210 21.27 10.20 17.15
CA THR A 210 22.64 9.86 16.79
C THR A 210 22.72 8.88 15.62
N ASP A 211 21.59 8.64 14.94
CA ASP A 211 21.44 7.71 13.81
C ASP A 211 21.63 6.22 14.17
N VAL A 212 21.59 5.91 15.47
CA VAL A 212 21.72 4.54 15.97
C VAL A 212 20.37 3.84 15.92
N LEU A 213 20.35 2.59 15.45
CA LEU A 213 19.13 1.76 15.39
C LEU A 213 18.55 1.56 16.80
N GLY A 214 17.41 2.19 17.06
CA GLY A 214 16.73 2.15 18.34
C GLY A 214 15.57 1.16 18.37
N ALA A 215 14.90 0.89 17.25
CA ALA A 215 13.83 -0.10 17.19
C ALA A 215 13.65 -0.67 15.77
N ILE A 216 13.14 -1.90 15.69
CA ILE A 216 12.84 -2.58 14.42
C ILE A 216 11.52 -3.35 14.52
N CYS A 217 10.71 -3.28 13.47
CA CYS A 217 9.53 -4.09 13.25
C CYS A 217 9.59 -4.73 11.86
N VAL A 218 9.96 -6.01 11.79
CA VAL A 218 9.93 -6.80 10.54
C VAL A 218 8.52 -7.31 10.32
N TYR A 219 7.95 -7.07 9.13
CA TYR A 219 6.57 -7.45 8.81
C TYR A 219 6.47 -8.28 7.53
N ASP A 220 5.31 -8.91 7.33
CA ASP A 220 5.00 -9.73 6.16
C ASP A 220 3.51 -9.80 5.89
N VAL A 221 3.12 -9.93 4.63
CA VAL A 221 1.72 -10.18 4.26
C VAL A 221 1.56 -11.66 3.90
N GLN A 222 0.68 -12.33 4.62
CA GLN A 222 0.37 -13.75 4.46
C GLN A 222 -1.10 -13.90 4.08
N SER A 223 -1.49 -15.03 3.49
CA SER A 223 -2.87 -15.27 3.08
C SER A 223 -3.30 -16.69 3.41
N ASN A 224 -4.42 -16.83 4.11
CA ASN A 224 -4.95 -18.12 4.58
C ASN A 224 -3.89 -18.92 5.38
N GLU A 225 -3.27 -18.28 6.36
CA GLU A 225 -2.19 -18.87 7.16
C GLU A 225 -2.74 -19.62 8.38
N LEU A 226 -2.18 -20.81 8.64
CA LEU A 226 -2.40 -21.54 9.90
C LEU A 226 -1.52 -20.92 10.99
N VAL A 227 -2.16 -20.24 11.95
CA VAL A 227 -1.43 -19.40 12.91
C VAL A 227 -1.17 -20.05 14.26
N THR A 228 -1.91 -21.12 14.60
CA THR A 228 -1.78 -21.86 15.86
C THR A 228 -1.44 -23.33 15.61
N ASN A 229 -0.87 -23.99 16.62
CA ASN A 229 -0.62 -25.45 16.58
C ASN A 229 -1.92 -26.27 16.50
N GLU A 230 -3.03 -25.68 16.94
CA GLU A 230 -4.38 -26.27 16.94
C GLU A 230 -5.06 -26.15 15.57
N GLY A 231 -4.39 -25.55 14.57
CA GLY A 231 -4.90 -25.44 13.21
C GLY A 231 -5.89 -24.29 12.99
N LYS A 232 -5.93 -23.28 13.88
CA LYS A 232 -6.70 -22.06 13.61
C LYS A 232 -6.15 -21.34 12.37
N LEU A 233 -7.03 -21.11 11.42
CA LEU A 233 -6.79 -20.42 10.17
C LEU A 233 -7.21 -18.96 10.30
N LEU A 234 -6.37 -18.04 9.82
CA LEU A 234 -6.80 -16.67 9.55
C LEU A 234 -7.17 -16.57 8.08
N ASP A 235 -8.46 -16.46 7.80
CA ASP A 235 -8.97 -16.31 6.45
C ASP A 235 -8.60 -14.94 5.87
N GLY A 236 -8.34 -14.91 4.56
CA GLY A 236 -8.01 -13.67 3.86
C GLY A 236 -6.56 -13.23 4.07
N LYS A 237 -6.30 -11.95 3.81
CA LYS A 237 -4.96 -11.35 3.91
C LYS A 237 -4.67 -10.95 5.36
N ALA A 238 -3.53 -11.37 5.90
CA ALA A 238 -3.10 -11.08 7.25
C ALA A 238 -1.70 -10.46 7.27
N LEU A 239 -1.51 -9.40 8.06
CA LEU A 239 -0.22 -8.78 8.31
C LEU A 239 0.45 -9.45 9.52
N LYS A 240 1.53 -10.18 9.30
CA LYS A 240 2.35 -10.78 10.35
C LYS A 240 3.45 -9.82 10.80
N LEU A 241 3.50 -9.50 12.09
CA LEU A 241 4.63 -8.81 12.71
C LEU A 241 5.62 -9.86 13.19
N CYS A 242 6.71 -10.09 12.45
CA CYS A 242 7.64 -11.19 12.67
C CYS A 242 8.66 -10.92 13.77
N THR A 243 9.25 -9.72 13.79
CA THR A 243 10.22 -9.32 14.80
C THR A 243 9.83 -7.94 15.27
N PHE A 244 9.40 -7.82 16.52
CA PHE A 244 9.01 -6.55 17.11
C PHE A 244 9.94 -6.24 18.27
N LYS A 245 10.89 -5.32 18.06
CA LYS A 245 11.89 -4.99 19.07
C LYS A 245 12.03 -3.48 19.25
N VAL A 246 11.94 -3.06 20.50
CA VAL A 246 12.24 -1.69 20.94
C VAL A 246 13.43 -1.75 21.89
N GLY A 247 14.53 -1.10 21.50
CA GLY A 247 15.77 -1.02 22.26
C GLY A 247 15.56 -0.32 23.60
N GLN A 248 16.35 -0.71 24.61
CA GLN A 248 16.17 -0.19 25.98
C GLN A 248 16.35 1.32 26.06
N SER A 249 17.28 1.88 25.28
CA SER A 249 17.59 3.32 25.19
C SER A 249 16.40 4.18 24.74
N VAL A 250 15.43 3.58 24.03
CA VAL A 250 14.26 4.28 23.47
C VAL A 250 12.93 3.80 24.06
N ARG A 251 12.98 2.92 25.08
CA ARG A 251 11.78 2.53 25.84
C ARG A 251 11.14 3.76 26.50
N GLY A 252 9.82 3.79 26.54
CA GLY A 252 9.05 4.93 27.07
C GLY A 252 8.83 6.09 26.09
N ARG A 253 9.54 6.12 24.95
CA ARG A 253 9.29 7.09 23.86
C ARG A 253 8.07 6.73 23.00
N LYS A 254 7.26 5.73 23.39
CA LYS A 254 6.08 5.25 22.65
C LYS A 254 6.37 4.80 21.21
N ILE A 255 7.61 4.38 20.91
CA ILE A 255 7.98 3.85 19.57
C ILE A 255 7.12 2.63 19.19
N GLY A 256 6.80 1.78 20.17
CA GLY A 256 5.90 0.65 19.94
C GLY A 256 4.51 1.08 19.46
N GLU A 257 3.95 2.18 19.99
CA GLU A 257 2.67 2.73 19.52
C GLU A 257 2.79 3.24 18.08
N LEU A 258 3.95 3.79 17.70
CA LEU A 258 4.19 4.22 16.32
C LEU A 258 4.28 3.04 15.36
N PHE A 259 4.92 1.93 15.73
CA PHE A 259 4.92 0.72 14.90
C PHE A 259 3.51 0.13 14.76
N LEU A 260 2.70 0.12 15.82
CA LEU A 260 1.30 -0.30 15.69
C LEU A 260 0.49 0.64 14.79
N LYS A 261 0.75 1.96 14.87
CA LYS A 261 0.16 2.92 13.93
C LYS A 261 0.58 2.62 12.48
N ALA A 262 1.85 2.29 12.25
CA ALA A 262 2.36 1.91 10.94
C ALA A 262 1.65 0.64 10.44
N ALA A 263 1.57 -0.39 11.29
CA ALA A 263 0.89 -1.65 10.99
C ALA A 263 -0.59 -1.46 10.65
N PHE A 264 -1.32 -0.62 11.40
CA PHE A 264 -2.75 -0.37 11.16
C PHE A 264 -3.00 0.39 9.86
N ARG A 265 -2.15 1.38 9.55
CA ARG A 265 -2.19 2.07 8.27
C ARG A 265 -1.88 1.11 7.13
N TYR A 266 -0.83 0.32 7.27
CA TYR A 266 -0.41 -0.63 6.26
C TYR A 266 -1.48 -1.67 6.00
N ALA A 267 -2.08 -2.23 7.05
CA ALA A 267 -3.20 -3.16 6.95
C ALA A 267 -4.42 -2.53 6.26
N THR A 268 -4.75 -1.28 6.58
CA THR A 268 -5.85 -0.56 5.92
C THR A 268 -5.58 -0.34 4.43
N GLU A 269 -4.41 0.18 4.10
CA GLU A 269 -4.04 0.52 2.72
C GLU A 269 -3.84 -0.74 1.85
N ASN A 270 -3.43 -1.86 2.45
CA ASN A 270 -3.21 -3.14 1.75
C ASN A 270 -4.36 -4.15 1.91
N ALA A 271 -5.49 -3.72 2.50
CA ALA A 271 -6.68 -4.53 2.69
C ALA A 271 -6.40 -5.86 3.43
N CYS A 272 -5.58 -5.82 4.49
CA CYS A 272 -5.38 -6.94 5.40
C CYS A 272 -6.50 -6.98 6.43
N GLU A 273 -7.15 -8.12 6.58
CA GLU A 273 -8.29 -8.35 7.49
C GLU A 273 -7.86 -8.68 8.91
N HIS A 274 -6.60 -9.08 9.07
CA HIS A 274 -6.01 -9.47 10.35
C HIS A 274 -4.60 -8.92 10.49
N ILE A 275 -4.20 -8.63 11.73
CA ILE A 275 -2.82 -8.33 12.11
C ILE A 275 -2.45 -9.27 13.24
N PHE A 276 -1.33 -9.97 13.13
CA PHE A 276 -0.96 -10.95 14.15
C PHE A 276 0.53 -11.02 14.44
N THR A 277 0.86 -11.57 15.59
CA THR A 277 2.23 -11.81 16.03
C THR A 277 2.32 -13.02 16.94
N HIS A 278 3.52 -13.57 17.02
CA HIS A 278 3.89 -14.63 17.97
C HIS A 278 4.73 -13.99 19.07
N ALA A 279 4.33 -14.18 20.32
CA ALA A 279 5.05 -13.63 21.47
C ALA A 279 5.07 -14.60 22.66
N ASP A 280 6.27 -14.82 23.20
CA ASP A 280 6.48 -15.40 24.53
C ASP A 280 5.93 -14.43 25.60
N VAL A 281 4.88 -14.84 26.31
CA VAL A 281 4.18 -13.97 27.29
C VAL A 281 5.04 -13.69 28.52
N ASP A 282 5.89 -14.65 28.92
CA ASP A 282 6.73 -14.53 30.11
C ASP A 282 7.91 -13.60 29.85
N LYS A 283 8.56 -13.73 28.68
CA LYS A 283 9.70 -12.89 28.31
C LYS A 283 9.30 -11.51 27.78
N HIS A 284 8.12 -11.39 27.17
CA HIS A 284 7.70 -10.18 26.46
C HIS A 284 6.43 -9.53 27.03
N ALA A 285 6.20 -9.62 28.35
CA ALA A 285 5.03 -9.06 29.02
C ALA A 285 4.72 -7.59 28.62
N TYR A 286 5.74 -6.74 28.43
CA TYR A 286 5.54 -5.35 27.99
C TYR A 286 4.94 -5.25 26.58
N LEU A 287 5.39 -6.10 25.65
CA LEU A 287 4.85 -6.15 24.30
C LEU A 287 3.42 -6.69 24.30
N VAL A 288 3.16 -7.75 25.05
CA VAL A 288 1.82 -8.34 25.18
C VAL A 288 0.82 -7.32 25.72
N ASN A 289 1.17 -6.60 26.78
CA ASN A 289 0.31 -5.56 27.33
C ASN A 289 0.03 -4.44 26.32
N LEU A 290 1.06 -3.98 25.58
CA LEU A 290 0.89 -2.99 24.53
C LEU A 290 -0.07 -3.49 23.43
N LEU A 291 0.04 -4.75 23.02
CA LEU A 291 -0.83 -5.33 21.99
C LEU A 291 -2.27 -5.44 22.50
N VAL A 292 -2.49 -5.92 23.72
CA VAL A 292 -3.83 -6.03 24.33
C VAL A 292 -4.49 -4.66 24.48
N ASP A 293 -3.74 -3.63 24.89
CA ASP A 293 -4.22 -2.25 24.97
C ASP A 293 -4.71 -1.71 23.61
N PHE A 294 -4.16 -2.23 22.52
CA PHE A 294 -4.50 -1.87 21.14
C PHE A 294 -5.48 -2.86 20.47
N GLY A 295 -6.08 -3.75 21.27
CA GLY A 295 -7.16 -4.64 20.84
C GLY A 295 -6.70 -5.93 20.15
N PHE A 296 -5.48 -6.39 20.42
CA PHE A 296 -5.08 -7.76 20.08
C PHE A 296 -5.65 -8.74 21.13
N GLU A 297 -6.12 -9.88 20.65
CA GLU A 297 -6.67 -10.97 21.44
C GLU A 297 -5.76 -12.20 21.32
N ASP A 298 -5.61 -12.94 22.41
CA ASP A 298 -4.89 -14.22 22.41
C ASP A 298 -5.81 -15.33 21.89
N ILE A 299 -5.42 -15.93 20.77
CA ILE A 299 -6.22 -16.97 20.11
C ILE A 299 -5.68 -18.39 20.37
N GLY A 300 -4.55 -18.56 21.07
CA GLY A 300 -4.02 -19.89 21.38
C GLY A 300 -2.50 -20.03 21.30
N PRO A 301 -1.98 -21.24 21.54
CA PRO A 301 -0.55 -21.52 21.57
C PRO A 301 0.06 -21.75 20.18
N TYR A 302 1.32 -21.34 20.04
CA TYR A 302 2.21 -21.66 18.93
C TYR A 302 3.59 -22.03 19.47
N GLY A 303 3.81 -23.32 19.70
CA GLY A 303 5.01 -23.82 20.37
C GLY A 303 5.11 -23.32 21.81
N LYS A 304 6.15 -22.53 22.12
CA LYS A 304 6.33 -21.87 23.42
C LYS A 304 5.68 -20.48 23.48
N ASP A 305 5.27 -19.94 22.33
CA ASP A 305 4.71 -18.61 22.19
C ASP A 305 3.18 -18.66 22.20
N ARG A 306 2.57 -17.49 22.38
CA ARG A 306 1.13 -17.26 22.18
C ARG A 306 0.89 -16.48 20.91
N VAL A 307 -0.23 -16.75 20.26
CA VAL A 307 -0.65 -16.07 19.04
C VAL A 307 -1.58 -14.92 19.41
N LEU A 308 -1.13 -13.69 19.18
CA LEU A 308 -1.93 -12.50 19.39
C LEU A 308 -2.45 -11.98 18.06
N VAL A 309 -3.77 -11.83 17.94
CA VAL A 309 -4.44 -11.40 16.70
C VAL A 309 -5.33 -10.19 16.97
N LYS A 310 -5.22 -9.19 16.11
CA LYS A 310 -6.16 -8.08 16.01
C LYS A 310 -7.00 -8.24 14.75
N GLN A 311 -8.31 -8.16 14.90
CA GLN A 311 -9.23 -8.05 13.77
C GLN A 311 -9.15 -6.65 13.14
N HIS A 312 -9.05 -6.60 11.82
CA HIS A 312 -8.93 -5.38 11.03
C HIS A 312 -9.87 -5.46 9.80
N PRO A 313 -11.18 -5.57 10.01
CA PRO A 313 -12.12 -5.82 8.91
C PRO A 313 -12.11 -4.67 7.90
N LEU A 314 -12.31 -4.97 6.62
CA LEU A 314 -12.34 -3.96 5.55
C LEU A 314 -13.51 -2.99 5.72
N ASN A 315 -14.65 -3.51 6.15
CA ASN A 315 -15.85 -2.75 6.42
C ASN A 315 -16.06 -2.66 7.94
N ALA A 316 -16.70 -1.57 8.38
CA ALA A 316 -17.06 -1.40 9.78
C ALA A 316 -17.99 -2.55 10.22
N PRO A 317 -17.62 -3.34 11.25
CA PRO A 317 -18.49 -4.38 11.78
C PRO A 317 -19.70 -3.77 12.51
N ASP A 318 -20.75 -4.56 12.69
CA ASP A 318 -21.89 -4.11 13.49
C ASP A 318 -21.46 -3.83 14.94
N SER A 319 -22.07 -2.82 15.57
CA SER A 319 -21.72 -2.39 16.92
C SER A 319 -21.90 -3.50 17.96
N ALA A 320 -22.74 -4.52 17.68
CA ALA A 320 -22.99 -5.70 18.51
C ALA A 320 -23.29 -5.38 20.00
N GLY A 321 -23.75 -4.17 20.30
CA GLY A 321 -23.96 -3.69 21.67
C GLY A 321 -22.67 -3.40 22.46
N LEU A 322 -21.50 -3.42 21.83
CA LEU A 322 -20.23 -3.10 22.48
C LEU A 322 -20.18 -1.62 22.88
N PRO A 323 -19.64 -1.29 24.07
CA PRO A 323 -19.34 0.09 24.44
C PRO A 323 -18.44 0.75 23.38
N ALA A 324 -18.72 2.01 23.03
CA ALA A 324 -18.02 2.70 21.95
C ALA A 324 -16.49 2.67 22.08
N LEU A 325 -15.96 2.80 23.30
CA LEU A 325 -14.51 2.76 23.54
C LEU A 325 -13.91 1.38 23.27
N GLU A 326 -14.62 0.31 23.66
CA GLU A 326 -14.21 -1.06 23.41
C GLU A 326 -14.29 -1.40 21.92
N TYR A 327 -15.35 -0.95 21.24
CA TYR A 327 -15.50 -1.08 19.79
C TYR A 327 -14.31 -0.43 19.07
N VAL A 328 -13.95 0.80 19.41
CA VAL A 328 -12.81 1.48 18.77
C VAL A 328 -11.50 0.77 19.10
N ARG A 329 -11.30 0.32 20.35
CA ARG A 329 -10.10 -0.46 20.69
C ARG A 329 -9.98 -1.71 19.81
N ARG A 330 -11.07 -2.45 19.64
CA ARG A 330 -11.10 -3.71 18.89
C ARG A 330 -10.95 -3.50 17.38
N PHE A 331 -11.66 -2.51 16.83
CA PHE A 331 -11.84 -2.34 15.38
C PHE A 331 -11.23 -1.06 14.79
N TYR A 332 -10.40 -0.33 15.53
CA TYR A 332 -9.66 0.83 14.99
C TYR A 332 -9.05 0.48 13.62
N PRO A 333 -9.22 1.32 12.57
CA PRO A 333 -9.66 2.72 12.59
C PRO A 333 -11.19 2.94 12.57
N HIS A 334 -12.01 1.90 12.61
CA HIS A 334 -13.47 2.05 12.62
C HIS A 334 -13.96 2.64 13.95
N TYR A 335 -15.00 3.48 13.87
CA TYR A 335 -15.64 4.08 15.03
C TYR A 335 -17.16 4.10 14.87
N GLN A 336 -17.86 4.04 15.99
CA GLN A 336 -19.31 4.17 16.02
C GLN A 336 -19.69 5.66 15.87
N ALA A 337 -20.69 5.94 15.03
CA ALA A 337 -21.15 7.30 14.76
C ALA A 337 -22.65 7.50 15.03
N GLU A 338 -23.27 6.56 15.76
CA GLU A 338 -24.69 6.51 16.12
C GLU A 338 -25.16 7.80 16.83
N HIS A 339 -26.46 8.12 16.74
CA HIS A 339 -27.03 9.35 17.30
C HIS A 339 -26.84 9.49 18.82
N GLN A 340 -26.68 8.39 19.55
CA GLN A 340 -26.47 8.39 21.01
C GLN A 340 -25.05 8.83 21.39
N ILE A 341 -24.11 8.84 20.45
CA ILE A 341 -22.72 9.21 20.70
C ILE A 341 -22.56 10.73 20.58
N GLN A 342 -22.26 11.36 21.70
CA GLN A 342 -21.99 12.79 21.76
C GLN A 342 -20.67 13.11 21.04
N LYS A 343 -20.73 14.06 20.10
CA LYS A 343 -19.58 14.51 19.31
C LYS A 343 -19.15 15.88 19.82
N PHE A 344 -17.88 16.02 20.16
CA PHE A 344 -17.31 17.26 20.67
C PHE A 344 -16.22 17.76 19.74
N LEU A 345 -16.25 19.06 19.41
CA LEU A 345 -15.15 19.72 18.74
C LEU A 345 -14.21 20.28 19.81
N VAL A 346 -13.01 19.71 19.92
CA VAL A 346 -11.99 20.17 20.86
C VAL A 346 -10.93 20.95 20.07
N PRO A 347 -10.92 22.29 20.11
CA PRO A 347 -9.90 23.07 19.44
C PRO A 347 -8.53 22.79 20.08
N ILE A 348 -7.53 22.59 19.23
CA ILE A 348 -6.15 22.37 19.67
C ILE A 348 -5.38 23.67 19.46
N LYS A 349 -4.75 24.19 20.52
CA LYS A 349 -3.94 25.42 20.41
C LYS A 349 -2.75 25.18 19.47
N HIS A 350 -2.38 26.23 18.73
CA HIS A 350 -1.33 26.19 17.71
C HIS A 350 0.00 25.63 18.24
N GLU A 351 0.42 26.03 19.44
CA GLU A 351 1.64 25.56 20.12
C GLU A 351 1.70 24.03 20.31
N PHE A 352 0.54 23.34 20.33
CA PHE A 352 0.46 21.90 20.45
C PHE A 352 0.29 21.17 19.11
N HIS A 353 0.15 21.87 17.98
CA HIS A 353 -0.07 21.23 16.67
C HIS A 353 1.08 20.32 16.30
N GLN A 354 2.31 20.80 16.34
CA GLN A 354 3.50 20.00 15.99
C GLN A 354 3.74 18.86 16.99
N ILE A 355 3.42 19.08 18.28
CA ILE A 355 3.56 18.06 19.32
C ILE A 355 2.48 16.97 19.19
N LEU A 356 1.28 17.33 18.74
CA LEU A 356 0.14 16.42 18.61
C LEU A 356 -0.09 15.91 17.19
N PHE A 357 0.58 16.44 16.15
CA PHE A 357 0.52 16.00 14.75
C PHE A 357 1.78 16.40 13.92
N PRO A 358 2.99 15.91 14.25
CA PRO A 358 4.21 16.01 13.47
C PRO A 358 4.12 15.19 12.17
N ASP A 359 3.22 14.21 12.11
CA ASP A 359 2.88 13.48 10.90
C ASP A 359 2.08 14.35 9.93
N TYR A 360 1.49 15.44 10.44
CA TYR A 360 0.83 16.43 9.63
C TYR A 360 1.87 17.43 9.13
N GLN A 361 2.45 17.12 7.98
CA GLN A 361 3.12 18.14 7.18
C GLN A 361 2.03 19.07 6.65
N ALA A 362 1.86 20.22 7.31
CA ALA A 362 1.19 21.33 6.66
C ALA A 362 1.90 21.56 5.32
N LEU A 363 1.14 21.88 4.28
CA LEU A 363 1.62 22.34 2.98
C LEU A 363 2.41 23.68 3.07
N GLN A 364 3.05 23.96 4.20
CA GLN A 364 3.99 25.03 4.42
C GLN A 364 5.39 24.45 4.38
N SER A 365 6.12 24.85 3.35
CA SER A 365 7.57 24.71 3.19
C SER A 365 8.27 25.29 4.42
N GLN A 366 8.41 24.51 5.48
CA GLN A 366 9.34 24.83 6.56
C GLN A 366 10.74 24.46 6.07
N LEU A 367 11.61 25.46 5.96
CA LEU A 367 13.01 25.35 5.51
C LEU A 367 13.87 24.40 6.40
N PHE A 368 13.35 23.98 7.55
CA PHE A 368 14.00 23.02 8.44
C PHE A 368 12.96 22.06 9.04
N ALA A 369 13.18 20.75 8.87
CA ALA A 369 12.40 19.72 9.54
C ALA A 369 12.73 19.71 11.05
N PRO A 370 11.73 19.72 11.96
CA PRO A 370 12.00 19.56 13.38
C PRO A 370 12.48 18.13 13.66
N ARG A 371 13.76 18.00 14.03
CA ARG A 371 14.36 16.74 14.48
C ARG A 371 13.88 16.42 15.90
N GLY A 372 13.40 15.19 16.13
CA GLY A 372 13.33 14.60 17.47
C GLY A 372 11.98 14.53 18.19
N SER A 373 10.84 14.91 17.60
CA SER A 373 9.55 14.81 18.30
C SER A 373 8.76 13.52 17.98
N VAL A 374 8.99 12.46 18.77
CA VAL A 374 8.04 11.34 18.87
C VAL A 374 6.88 11.76 19.75
N GLY A 375 5.96 12.56 19.21
CA GLY A 375 4.87 13.04 20.05
C GLY A 375 3.83 11.94 20.36
N LYS A 376 3.26 12.09 21.55
CA LYS A 376 2.37 11.14 22.25
C LYS A 376 1.03 11.05 21.50
N ARG A 377 0.72 9.97 20.76
CA ARG A 377 -0.39 10.12 19.80
C ARG A 377 -1.43 9.03 19.57
N VAL A 378 -1.28 7.78 20.00
CA VAL A 378 -2.40 6.83 19.76
C VAL A 378 -3.40 6.83 20.92
N CYS A 379 -2.92 6.78 22.17
CA CYS A 379 -3.82 6.62 23.32
C CYS A 379 -4.65 7.89 23.67
N ARG A 380 -4.21 9.10 23.29
CA ARG A 380 -4.81 10.35 23.77
C ARG A 380 -6.02 10.84 22.96
N ILE A 381 -6.19 10.36 21.72
CA ILE A 381 -7.38 10.66 20.91
C ILE A 381 -8.50 9.65 21.20
N LEU A 382 -8.16 8.43 21.67
CA LEU A 382 -9.15 7.41 22.04
C LEU A 382 -9.70 7.52 23.47
N CYS A 383 -8.94 8.08 24.43
CA CYS A 383 -9.32 8.07 25.84
C CYS A 383 -9.06 9.41 26.53
N LYS A 384 -10.07 10.27 26.65
CA LYS A 384 -10.11 11.25 27.75
C LYS A 384 -11.06 10.76 28.84
N ARG A 385 -10.44 10.11 29.83
CA ARG A 385 -10.98 9.79 31.15
C ARG A 385 -11.61 11.03 31.78
N THR A 386 -12.89 10.91 32.14
CA THR A 386 -13.59 11.84 33.04
C THR A 386 -12.95 11.74 34.42
N ILE A 387 -12.28 12.80 34.88
CA ILE A 387 -12.03 13.00 36.31
C ILE A 387 -12.95 14.15 36.73
N HIS A 388 -14.10 13.79 37.30
CA HIS A 388 -14.92 14.73 38.05
C HIS A 388 -14.09 15.25 39.25
N ARG A 389 -13.72 16.52 39.22
CA ARG A 389 -13.66 17.31 40.46
C ARG A 389 -14.79 18.31 40.41
N ARG A 390 -15.81 18.06 41.25
CA ARG A 390 -16.79 19.07 41.64
C ARG A 390 -16.01 20.32 42.09
N ARG A 391 -16.30 21.46 41.48
CA ARG A 391 -16.08 22.76 42.10
C ARG A 391 -17.44 23.42 42.21
N GLU A 392 -17.88 23.60 43.44
CA GLU A 392 -19.02 24.41 43.80
C GLU A 392 -18.80 25.87 43.33
N PRO A 393 -19.87 26.61 43.00
CA PRO A 393 -19.76 27.98 42.54
C PRO A 393 -19.49 28.91 43.72
N ALA A 394 -18.31 29.53 43.74
CA ALA A 394 -18.08 30.70 44.59
C ALA A 394 -18.64 31.95 43.88
N CYS A 395 -19.61 32.58 44.55
CA CYS A 395 -20.28 33.82 44.19
C CYS A 395 -19.29 35.00 44.00
N PRO A 396 -19.56 35.97 43.12
CA PRO A 396 -18.68 37.12 42.91
C PRO A 396 -18.98 38.24 43.93
N GLN A 397 -17.93 38.75 44.60
CA GLN A 397 -17.92 40.08 45.20
C GLN A 397 -16.64 40.78 44.73
N THR A 398 -16.74 41.72 43.79
CA THR A 398 -16.56 43.17 44.02
C THR A 398 -15.40 43.51 44.96
N GLN A 399 -14.31 44.06 44.43
CA GLN A 399 -14.09 45.47 44.09
C GLN A 399 -12.94 45.59 43.09
#